data_AF-A0AAD0LCX6-F1
#
_entry.id   AF-A0AAD0LCX6-F1
#
_cell.length_a   1.000
_cell.length_b   1.000
_cell.length_c   1.000
_cell.angle_alpha   90.00
_cell.angle_beta   90.00
_cell.angle_gamma   90.00
#
_symmetry.space_group_name_H-M   'P 1'
#
loop_
_entity.id
_entity.type
_entity.pdbx_description
1 polymer ?
#
loop_
_entity_poly.entity_id
_entity_poly.type
_entity_poly.pdbx_seq_one_letter_code
_entity_poly.pdbx_strand_id
1 'polypeptide(L)'
;MFVEFRCGQCRKLLARITPASELQIKCGRCRTLNHVKATRFEPSPASDHLAESSADQTDSNGECNHVAYRTGNSGLQGTGHQHLGGQRGR
;
A
#
# COMPACT_ATOMS: atom_id res chain seq x y z
N MET A 1 16.18 -27.05 -9.21
CA MET A 1 15.08 -27.11 -10.20
C MET A 1 14.62 -25.69 -10.48
N PHE A 2 14.66 -25.24 -11.73
CA PHE A 2 14.14 -23.91 -12.13
C PHE A 2 12.73 -24.05 -12.69
N VAL A 3 11.91 -23.02 -12.52
CA VAL A 3 10.57 -22.91 -13.10
C VAL A 3 10.57 -21.89 -14.24
N GLU A 4 9.82 -22.19 -15.30
CA GLU A 4 9.66 -21.29 -16.42
C GLU A 4 8.65 -20.18 -16.09
N PHE A 5 9.12 -18.95 -16.06
CA PHE A 5 8.26 -17.78 -15.92
C PHE A 5 7.89 -17.24 -17.30
N ARG A 6 6.60 -17.31 -17.63
CA ARG A 6 6.05 -16.92 -18.93
C ARG A 6 5.18 -15.69 -18.77
N CYS A 7 5.14 -14.87 -19.82
CA CYS A 7 4.28 -13.70 -19.85
C CYS A 7 2.80 -14.11 -19.76
N GLY A 8 2.04 -13.48 -18.86
CA GLY A 8 0.62 -13.76 -18.68
C GLY A 8 -0.27 -13.36 -19.88
N GLN A 9 0.25 -12.54 -20.81
CA GLN A 9 -0.49 -12.07 -21.98
C GLN A 9 -0.12 -12.83 -23.26
N CYS A 10 1.18 -12.90 -23.61
CA CYS A 10 1.61 -13.49 -24.88
C CYS A 10 2.31 -14.86 -24.75
N ARG A 11 2.39 -15.41 -23.53
CA ARG A 11 3.03 -16.70 -23.19
C ARG A 11 4.52 -16.85 -23.56
N LYS A 12 5.17 -15.77 -24.01
CA LYS A 12 6.62 -15.72 -24.26
C LYS A 12 7.35 -16.05 -22.96
N LEU A 13 8.35 -16.93 -23.03
CA LEU A 13 9.27 -17.17 -21.91
C LEU A 13 10.02 -15.88 -21.57
N LEU A 14 9.95 -15.48 -20.31
CA LEU A 14 10.60 -14.28 -19.79
C LEU A 14 11.88 -14.63 -19.05
N ALA A 15 11.83 -15.66 -18.19
CA ALA A 15 12.96 -16.10 -17.40
C ALA A 15 12.80 -17.56 -16.95
N ARG A 16 13.90 -18.18 -16.50
CA ARG A 16 13.90 -19.38 -15.68
C ARG A 16 14.33 -18.97 -14.27
N ILE A 17 13.43 -19.10 -13.31
CA ILE A 17 13.62 -18.58 -11.95
C ILE A 17 13.66 -19.73 -10.94
N THR A 18 14.24 -19.48 -9.77
CA THR A 18 14.04 -20.36 -8.61
C THR A 18 12.71 -20.00 -7.91
N PRO A 19 12.04 -20.95 -7.22
CA PRO A 19 10.79 -20.68 -6.48
C PRO A 19 10.94 -19.61 -5.39
N ALA A 20 12.17 -19.41 -4.94
CA ALA A 20 12.61 -18.45 -3.94
C ALA A 20 12.73 -17.00 -4.44
N SER A 21 12.54 -16.74 -5.74
CA SER A 21 12.83 -15.44 -6.34
C SER A 21 11.58 -14.57 -6.46
N GLU A 22 11.70 -13.30 -6.05
CA GLU A 22 10.77 -12.24 -6.45
C GLU A 22 11.36 -11.47 -7.64
N LEU A 23 10.57 -11.29 -8.70
CA LEU A 23 11.03 -10.66 -9.94
C LEU A 23 9.91 -9.86 -10.58
N GLN A 24 10.21 -8.62 -10.97
CA GLN A 24 9.38 -7.80 -11.85
C GLN A 24 10.09 -7.62 -13.19
N ILE A 25 9.43 -7.97 -14.30
CA ILE A 25 10.02 -7.94 -15.63
C ILE A 25 9.01 -7.53 -16.70
N LYS A 26 9.42 -6.64 -17.60
CA LYS A 26 8.62 -6.22 -18.75
C LYS A 26 8.76 -7.21 -19.90
N CYS A 27 7.65 -7.61 -20.50
CA CYS A 27 7.69 -8.47 -21.67
C CYS A 27 8.23 -7.71 -22.89
N GLY A 28 9.36 -8.14 -23.45
CA GLY A 28 9.91 -7.54 -24.68
C GLY A 28 9.02 -7.70 -25.93
N ARG A 29 7.98 -8.54 -25.89
CA ARG A 29 7.02 -8.70 -27.01
C ARG A 29 5.79 -7.80 -26.87
N CYS A 30 5.03 -7.95 -25.79
CA CYS A 30 3.75 -7.25 -25.62
C CYS A 30 3.79 -6.10 -24.61
N ARG A 31 4.97 -5.80 -24.04
CA ARG A 31 5.22 -4.71 -23.06
C ARG A 31 4.50 -4.83 -21.72
N THR A 32 3.71 -5.89 -21.50
CA THR A 32 3.09 -6.20 -20.20
C THR A 32 4.16 -6.27 -19.10
N LEU A 33 3.93 -5.59 -17.99
CA LEU A 33 4.72 -5.74 -16.77
C LEU A 33 4.24 -6.99 -16.05
N ASN A 34 5.15 -7.94 -15.83
CA ASN A 34 4.84 -9.19 -15.14
C ASN A 34 5.58 -9.17 -13.79
N HIS A 35 4.94 -9.73 -12.77
CA HIS A 35 5.50 -9.85 -11.41
C HIS A 35 5.31 -11.29 -10.94
N VAL A 36 6.37 -11.87 -10.39
CA VAL A 36 6.34 -13.13 -9.66
C VAL A 36 6.82 -12.86 -8.25
N LYS A 37 6.08 -13.35 -7.27
CA LYS A 37 6.45 -13.32 -5.86
C LYS A 37 7.13 -14.63 -5.50
N ALA A 38 8.11 -14.57 -4.60
CA ALA A 38 8.69 -15.79 -4.04
C ALA A 38 7.57 -16.60 -3.36
N THR A 39 7.54 -17.90 -3.58
CA THR A 39 6.72 -18.78 -2.76
C THR A 39 7.32 -18.70 -1.36
N ARG A 40 6.52 -18.25 -0.38
CA ARG A 40 6.85 -18.17 1.06
C ARG A 40 7.99 -19.13 1.42
N PHE A 41 9.12 -18.58 1.86
CA PHE A 41 10.06 -19.37 2.66
C PHE A 41 9.37 -19.73 3.97
N GLU A 42 9.58 -20.94 4.48
CA GLU A 42 9.10 -21.30 5.81
C GLU A 42 9.45 -20.17 6.79
N PRO A 43 8.52 -19.74 7.65
CA PRO A 43 8.80 -18.69 8.60
C PRO A 43 10.08 -19.07 9.35
N SER A 44 11.00 -18.10 9.44
CA SER A 44 12.18 -18.22 10.31
C SER A 44 11.69 -18.79 11.65
N PRO A 45 12.37 -19.81 12.23
CA PRO A 45 11.92 -20.41 13.49
C PRO A 45 11.58 -19.27 14.43
N ALA A 46 10.32 -19.25 14.87
CA ALA A 46 9.81 -18.18 15.71
C ALA A 46 10.75 -18.10 16.93
N SER A 47 11.47 -16.99 17.09
CA SER A 47 11.94 -16.66 18.42
C SER A 47 10.68 -16.31 19.20
N ASP A 48 10.32 -17.16 20.16
CA ASP A 48 9.24 -16.96 21.11
C ASP A 48 9.46 -15.65 21.89
N HIS A 49 9.09 -14.52 21.29
CA HIS A 49 8.80 -13.32 22.05
C HIS A 49 7.28 -13.27 22.19
N LEU A 50 6.82 -13.85 23.28
CA LEU A 50 5.49 -13.64 23.85
C LEU A 50 5.37 -12.14 24.17
N ALA A 51 4.99 -11.33 23.19
CA ALA A 51 4.61 -9.94 23.39
C ALA A 51 3.12 -9.91 23.71
N GLU A 52 2.79 -10.32 24.93
CA GLU A 52 1.49 -10.07 25.53
C GLU A 52 1.50 -8.67 26.17
N SER A 53 0.83 -7.72 25.52
CA SER A 53 -0.07 -6.78 26.20
C SER A 53 -0.89 -5.95 25.20
N SER A 54 -2.19 -6.27 25.18
CA SER A 54 -3.37 -5.41 25.04
C SER A 54 -3.32 -4.18 24.11
N ALA A 55 -4.08 -4.28 23.02
CA ALA A 55 -4.90 -3.18 22.54
C ALA A 55 -6.32 -3.71 22.32
N ASP A 56 -7.22 -3.41 23.26
CA ASP A 56 -8.67 -3.51 23.09
C ASP A 56 -9.06 -2.82 21.77
N GLN A 57 -9.55 -3.61 20.80
CA GLN A 57 -10.26 -3.08 19.65
C GLN A 57 -11.75 -3.17 19.94
N THR A 58 -12.29 -2.00 20.19
CA THR A 58 -13.70 -1.71 20.32
C THR A 58 -14.46 -1.98 19.00
N ASP A 59 -15.77 -2.09 19.19
CA ASP A 59 -16.87 -1.92 18.23
C ASP A 59 -17.15 -2.98 17.15
N SER A 60 -18.33 -3.59 17.35
CA SER A 60 -19.05 -4.39 16.38
C SER A 60 -19.74 -3.52 15.33
N ASN A 61 -19.88 -4.11 14.14
CA ASN A 61 -20.83 -3.83 13.07
C ASN A 61 -20.31 -2.91 11.95
N GLY A 62 -20.28 -3.47 10.74
CA GLY A 62 -19.57 -2.95 9.58
C GLY A 62 -20.35 -1.95 8.74
N GLU A 63 -19.62 -1.31 7.83
CA GLU A 63 -20.01 -1.16 6.42
C GLU A 63 -18.78 -0.72 5.61
N CYS A 64 -18.63 -1.30 4.42
CA CYS A 64 -17.54 -1.07 3.50
C CYS A 64 -17.75 0.21 2.67
N ASN A 65 -16.64 0.90 2.34
CA ASN A 65 -16.41 1.79 1.16
C ASN A 65 -17.61 2.63 0.69
N HIS A 66 -17.56 3.96 0.68
CA HIS A 66 -16.72 4.77 -0.20
C HIS A 66 -17.33 6.18 -0.16
N VAL A 67 -16.52 7.25 -0.24
CA VAL A 67 -16.71 8.41 -1.14
C VAL A 67 -15.87 9.60 -0.65
N ALA A 68 -14.92 9.95 -1.53
CA ALA A 68 -14.35 11.27 -1.81
C ALA A 68 -13.77 12.09 -0.64
N TYR A 69 -12.43 12.06 -0.49
CA TYR A 69 -11.73 13.29 -0.12
C TYR A 69 -11.33 14.03 -1.39
N ARG A 70 -12.01 15.15 -1.63
CA ARG A 70 -11.61 16.13 -2.63
C ARG A 70 -10.90 17.27 -1.90
N THR A 71 -9.72 17.61 -2.44
CA THR A 71 -9.10 18.95 -2.41
C THR A 71 -8.25 19.35 -1.20
N GLY A 72 -6.99 19.72 -1.51
CA GLY A 72 -6.44 20.99 -1.02
C GLY A 72 -5.13 20.91 -0.26
N ASN A 73 -4.01 20.99 -0.97
CA ASN A 73 -2.67 21.14 -0.42
C ASN A 73 -2.43 22.56 0.15
N SER A 74 -1.81 22.63 1.33
CA SER A 74 -0.86 23.64 1.85
C SER A 74 -1.03 25.15 1.56
N GLY A 75 -1.02 25.98 2.62
CA GLY A 75 -0.78 27.42 2.49
C GLY A 75 -0.70 28.23 3.79
N LEU A 76 0.46 28.19 4.45
CA LEU A 76 1.19 29.30 5.11
C LEU A 76 0.46 30.29 6.06
N GLN A 77 0.93 30.29 7.31
CA GLN A 77 1.39 31.44 8.14
C GLN A 77 0.55 32.72 8.22
N GLY A 78 0.17 33.12 9.44
CA GLY A 78 -0.24 34.49 9.75
C GLY A 78 -0.60 34.70 11.22
N THR A 79 0.36 35.17 12.00
CA THR A 79 0.18 35.72 13.35
C THR A 79 -0.71 36.97 13.32
N GLY A 80 -1.61 37.17 14.29
CA GLY A 80 -2.41 38.40 14.36
C GLY A 80 -3.21 38.56 15.65
N HIS A 81 -2.79 39.52 16.45
CA HIS A 81 -3.21 39.88 17.80
C HIS A 81 -4.37 40.91 17.75
N GLN A 82 -5.28 40.86 18.75
CA GLN A 82 -6.18 41.90 19.31
C GLN A 82 -7.20 42.72 18.45
N HIS A 83 -8.35 42.97 19.11
CA HIS A 83 -8.94 44.31 19.40
C HIS A 83 -10.11 44.88 18.55
N LEU A 84 -11.21 45.11 19.28
CA LEU A 84 -12.24 46.18 19.27
C LEU A 84 -13.08 46.57 18.04
N GLY A 85 -14.39 46.67 18.33
CA GLY A 85 -15.36 47.63 17.77
C GLY A 85 -15.95 47.22 16.41
N GLY A 86 -17.22 47.40 16.09
CA GLY A 86 -18.31 48.18 16.66
C GLY A 86 -19.28 48.57 15.52
N GLN A 87 -20.54 48.82 15.89
CA GLN A 87 -21.57 49.61 15.17
C GLN A 87 -22.46 48.94 14.10
N ARG A 88 -23.69 48.71 14.56
CA ARG A 88 -25.04 48.98 14.00
C ARG A 88 -25.15 49.58 12.59
N GLY A 89 -26.16 49.12 11.86
CA GLY A 89 -26.89 49.94 10.89
C GLY A 89 -27.82 49.17 9.94
N ARG A 90 -29.12 49.13 10.24
CA ARG A 90 -30.25 49.51 9.37
C ARG A 90 -31.53 49.53 10.19
#